data_AF-A0A6C1CFS9-F1
#
_entry.id   AF-A0A6C1CFS9-F1
#
_cell.length_a   1.000
_cell.length_b   1.000
_cell.length_c   1.000
_cell.angle_alpha   90.00
_cell.angle_beta   90.00
_cell.angle_gamma   90.00
#
_symmetry.space_group_name_H-M   'P 1'
#
loop_
_entity.id
_entity.type
_entity.pdbx_description
1 polymer ?
#
loop_
_entity_poly.entity_id
_entity_poly.type
_entity_poly.pdbx_seq_one_letter_code
_entity_poly.pdbx_strand_id
1 'polypeptide(L)'
;MEDTSVKIDRETAERLRALAGQQPLKHFLAELARKEEHERALDTATASFRRVISESGVLDRFDADFGGLPEPAEHENPQAA
;
A
#
# COMPACT_ATOMS: atom_id res chain seq x y z
N MET A 1 21.77 -3.21 17.93
CA MET A 1 21.23 -4.40 17.24
C MET A 1 22.36 -5.40 17.12
N GLU A 2 22.14 -6.62 17.56
CA GLU A 2 23.11 -7.71 17.40
C GLU A 2 22.96 -8.32 16.02
N ASP A 3 24.07 -8.59 15.35
CA ASP A 3 24.07 -9.29 14.07
C ASP A 3 23.71 -10.76 14.30
N THR A 4 22.82 -11.30 13.46
CA THR A 4 22.42 -12.71 13.47
C THR A 4 22.68 -13.36 12.11
N SER A 5 22.77 -14.69 12.08
CA SER A 5 23.02 -15.46 10.85
C SER A 5 21.84 -16.36 10.51
N VAL A 6 21.42 -16.33 9.24
CA VAL A 6 20.41 -17.24 8.68
C VAL A 6 21.06 -18.15 7.65
N LYS A 7 20.76 -19.45 7.70
CA LYS A 7 21.22 -20.39 6.68
C LYS A 7 20.35 -20.28 5.45
N ILE A 8 20.99 -20.08 4.30
CA ILE A 8 20.38 -20.11 2.97
C ILE A 8 21.25 -20.99 2.07
N ASP A 9 20.66 -21.56 1.03
CA ASP A 9 21.44 -22.27 0.03
C ASP A 9 22.34 -21.30 -0.76
N ARG A 10 23.36 -21.87 -1.42
CA ARG A 10 24.37 -21.08 -2.13
C ARG A 10 23.78 -20.27 -3.29
N GLU A 11 22.82 -20.84 -4.01
CA GLU A 11 22.21 -20.20 -5.17
C GLU A 11 21.40 -18.97 -4.74
N THR A 12 20.60 -19.11 -3.69
CA THR A 12 19.86 -18.00 -3.07
C THR A 12 20.80 -16.92 -2.57
N ALA A 13 21.93 -17.28 -1.93
CA ALA A 13 22.93 -16.31 -1.49
C ALA A 13 23.53 -15.52 -2.66
N GLU A 14 23.84 -16.18 -3.78
CA GLU A 14 24.37 -15.54 -4.98
C GLU A 14 23.33 -14.61 -5.63
N ARG A 15 22.07 -15.05 -5.72
CA ARG A 15 20.96 -14.21 -6.22
C ARG A 15 20.77 -12.96 -5.38
N LEU A 16 20.75 -13.08 -4.05
CA LEU A 16 20.58 -11.93 -3.15
C LEU A 16 21.75 -10.94 -3.25
N ARG A 17 22.99 -11.44 -3.42
CA ARG A 17 24.16 -10.58 -3.67
C ARG A 17 24.06 -9.86 -5.02
N ALA A 18 23.61 -10.56 -6.07
CA ALA A 18 23.41 -9.95 -7.37
C ALA A 18 22.35 -8.84 -7.32
N LEU A 19 21.24 -9.07 -6.60
CA LEU A 19 20.19 -8.07 -6.39
C LEU A 19 20.65 -6.87 -5.55
N ALA A 20 21.50 -7.10 -4.54
CA ALA A 20 22.07 -6.02 -3.73
C ALA A 20 23.01 -5.11 -4.53
N GLY A 21 23.57 -5.60 -5.65
CA GLY A 21 24.50 -4.85 -6.48
C GLY A 21 25.72 -4.41 -5.69
N GLN A 22 25.93 -3.09 -5.59
CA GLN A 22 27.05 -2.49 -4.84
C GLN A 22 26.73 -2.27 -3.35
N GLN A 23 25.48 -2.45 -2.93
CA GLN A 23 25.06 -2.24 -1.55
C GLN A 23 25.50 -3.42 -0.66
N PRO A 24 25.95 -3.18 0.59
CA PRO A 24 26.23 -4.27 1.51
C PRO A 24 24.96 -5.11 1.76
N LEU A 25 25.09 -6.43 1.63
CA LEU A 25 23.95 -7.36 1.67
C LEU A 25 23.05 -7.18 2.91
N LYS A 26 23.62 -6.86 4.09
CA LYS A 26 22.84 -6.60 5.30
C LYS A 26 21.85 -5.44 5.17
N HIS A 27 22.25 -4.36 4.47
CA HIS A 27 21.37 -3.22 4.25
C HIS A 27 20.30 -3.58 3.23
N PHE A 28 20.66 -4.32 2.18
CA PHE A 28 19.69 -4.78 1.19
C PHE A 28 18.63 -5.67 1.83
N LEU A 29 19.03 -6.60 2.70
CA LEU A 29 18.10 -7.48 3.42
C LEU A 29 17.20 -6.71 4.39
N ALA A 30 17.71 -5.67 5.05
CA ALA A 30 16.89 -4.82 5.92
C ALA A 30 15.82 -4.05 5.14
N GLU A 31 16.16 -3.51 3.98
CA GLU A 31 15.20 -2.82 3.10
C GLU A 31 14.20 -3.81 2.49
N LEU A 32 14.66 -5.00 2.08
CA LEU A 32 13.78 -6.06 1.59
C LEU A 32 12.77 -6.48 2.67
N ALA A 33 13.20 -6.67 3.92
CA ALA A 33 12.30 -7.03 5.01
C ALA A 33 11.21 -5.97 5.23
N ARG A 34 11.59 -4.69 5.24
CA ARG A 34 10.62 -3.57 5.35
C ARG A 34 9.61 -3.56 4.21
N LYS A 35 10.06 -3.82 2.98
CA LYS A 35 9.19 -3.89 1.80
C LYS A 35 8.16 -5.02 1.94
N GLU A 36 8.61 -6.21 2.31
CA GLU A 36 7.73 -7.37 2.49
C GLU A 36 6.74 -7.18 3.65
N GLU A 37 7.16 -6.57 4.75
CA GLU A 37 6.28 -6.19 5.86
C GLU A 37 5.19 -5.22 5.40
N HIS A 38 5.56 -4.21 4.60
CA HIS A 38 4.62 -3.25 4.04
C HIS A 38 3.63 -3.93 3.08
N GLU A 39 4.10 -4.79 2.19
CA GLU A 39 3.23 -5.53 1.26
C GLU A 39 2.22 -6.41 2.01
N ARG A 40 2.63 -7.12 3.07
CA ARG A 40 1.72 -7.88 3.92
C ARG A 40 0.68 -7.02 4.63
N ALA A 41 1.07 -5.82 5.07
CA ALA A 41 0.15 -4.86 5.67
C ALA A 41 -0.89 -4.38 4.64
N LEU A 42 -0.46 -4.11 3.41
CA LEU A 42 -1.36 -3.75 2.30
C LEU A 42 -2.32 -4.87 1.94
N ASP A 43 -1.85 -6.12 1.88
CA ASP A 43 -2.71 -7.28 1.63
C ASP A 43 -3.79 -7.42 2.71
N THR A 44 -3.40 -7.24 3.97
CA THR A 44 -4.31 -7.31 5.13
C THR A 44 -5.34 -6.19 5.08
N ALA A 45 -4.92 -4.96 4.81
CA ALA A 45 -5.80 -3.81 4.66
C ALA A 45 -6.78 -4.01 3.48
N THR A 46 -6.27 -4.50 2.35
CA THR A 46 -7.06 -4.77 1.15
C THR A 46 -8.10 -5.87 1.41
N ALA A 47 -7.73 -6.95 2.08
CA ALA A 47 -8.66 -8.00 2.45
C ALA A 47 -9.76 -7.50 3.38
N SER A 48 -9.40 -6.65 4.35
CA SER A 48 -10.36 -6.03 5.27
C SER A 48 -11.32 -5.09 4.54
N PHE A 49 -10.79 -4.25 3.64
CA PHE A 49 -11.60 -3.36 2.82
C PHE A 49 -12.57 -4.14 1.92
N ARG A 50 -12.07 -5.16 1.20
CA ARG A 50 -12.90 -6.05 0.35
C ARG A 50 -14.02 -6.71 1.13
N ARG A 51 -13.73 -7.17 2.36
CA ARG A 51 -14.74 -7.75 3.24
C ARG A 51 -15.86 -6.76 3.52
N VAL A 52 -15.52 -5.54 3.96
CA VAL A 52 -16.52 -4.51 4.31
C VAL A 52 -17.38 -4.12 3.11
N ILE A 53 -16.78 -3.85 1.94
CA ILE A 53 -17.55 -3.45 0.75
C ILE A 53 -18.37 -4.59 0.14
N SER A 54 -18.08 -5.84 0.50
CA SER A 54 -18.88 -7.00 0.07
C SER A 54 -20.13 -7.22 0.92
N GLU A 55 -20.27 -6.50 2.05
CA GLU A 55 -21.47 -6.56 2.87
C GLU A 55 -22.63 -5.86 2.16
N SER A 56 -23.80 -6.49 2.17
CA SER A 56 -24.99 -5.97 1.49
C SER A 56 -25.39 -4.60 2.02
N GLY A 57 -25.62 -3.65 1.11
CA GLY A 57 -26.05 -2.30 1.43
C GLY A 57 -24.94 -1.30 1.76
N VAL A 58 -23.67 -1.73 1.89
CA VAL A 58 -22.56 -0.81 2.15
C VAL A 58 -22.25 0.05 0.94
N LEU A 59 -22.16 -0.54 -0.26
CA LEU A 59 -21.94 0.19 -1.50
C LEU A 59 -23.12 1.10 -1.84
N ASP A 60 -24.35 0.60 -1.70
CA ASP A 60 -25.56 1.38 -1.97
C ASP A 60 -25.67 2.60 -1.05
N ARG A 61 -25.31 2.45 0.24
CA ARG A 61 -25.29 3.55 1.22
C ARG A 61 -24.20 4.56 0.90
N PHE A 62 -22.99 4.09 0.57
CA PHE A 62 -21.87 4.96 0.22
C PHE A 62 -22.19 5.77 -1.06
N ASP A 63 -22.79 5.15 -2.07
CA ASP A 63 -23.23 5.83 -3.28
C ASP A 63 -24.33 6.86 -2.99
N ALA A 64 -25.28 6.56 -2.11
CA ALA A 64 -26.29 7.54 -1.68
C ALA A 64 -25.69 8.76 -0.95
N ASP A 65 -24.69 8.54 -0.11
CA ASP A 65 -24.07 9.61 0.69
C ASP A 65 -23.00 10.41 -0.09
N PHE A 66 -22.36 9.82 -1.12
CA PHE A 66 -21.19 10.41 -1.81
C PHE A 66 -21.18 10.32 -3.35
N GLY A 67 -22.11 9.62 -3.99
CA GLY A 67 -22.15 9.37 -5.44
C GLY A 67 -22.75 10.50 -6.28
N GLY A 68 -23.26 11.57 -5.67
CA GLY A 68 -23.76 12.75 -6.36
C GLY A 68 -22.64 13.69 -6.82
N LEU A 69 -22.81 14.31 -7.99
CA LEU A 69 -21.97 15.46 -8.36
C LEU A 69 -22.26 16.61 -7.38
N PRO A 70 -21.24 17.33 -6.88
CA PRO A 70 -21.49 18.52 -6.07
C PRO A 70 -22.35 19.49 -6.87
N GLU A 71 -23.41 20.00 -6.24
CA GLU A 71 -24.22 21.09 -6.80
C GLU A 71 -23.26 22.20 -7.26
N PRO A 72 -23.39 22.71 -8.50
CA PRO A 72 -22.53 23.78 -8.97
C PRO A 72 -22.67 24.93 -7.98
N ALA A 73 -21.57 25.24 -7.27
CA ALA A 73 -21.56 26.36 -6.35
C ALA A 73 -22.00 27.59 -7.14
N GLU A 74 -23.13 28.18 -6.72
CA GLU A 74 -23.59 29.47 -7.22
C GLU A 74 -22.53 30.50 -6.80
N HIS A 75 -21.47 30.60 -7.59
CA HIS A 75 -20.59 31.75 -7.55
C HIS A 75 -21.44 32.93 -8.05
N GLU A 76 -22.11 33.62 -7.11
CA GLU A 76 -22.66 34.96 -7.34
C GLU A 76 -21.50 35.82 -7.87
N ASN A 77 -21.48 36.01 -9.19
CA ASN A 77 -20.57 36.90 -9.85
C ASN A 77 -21.11 38.32 -9.65
N PRO A 78 -20.48 39.18 -8.83
CA PRO A 78 -20.94 40.55 -8.65
C PRO A 78 -20.47 41.38 -9.83
N GLN A 79 -21.06 41.14 -11.01
CA GLN A 79 -20.77 41.93 -12.20
C GLN A 79 -21.97 41.95 -13.16
N ALA A 80 -22.99 42.74 -12.82
CA ALA A 80 -23.84 43.42 -13.80
C ALA A 80 -24.68 44.53 -13.14
N ALA A 81 -24.54 45.73 -13.70
CA ALA A 81 -25.30 46.98 -13.53
C ALA A 81 -24.94 47.88 -12.32
#